data_AF-A0A0F0H7T4-F1
#
_entry.id   AF-A0A0F0H7T4-F1
#
_cell.length_a   1.000
_cell.length_b   1.000
_cell.length_c   1.000
_cell.angle_alpha   90.00
_cell.angle_beta   90.00
_cell.angle_gamma   90.00
#
_symmetry.space_group_name_H-M   'P 1'
#
loop_
_entity.id
_entity.type
_entity.pdbx_description
1 polymer ?
#
loop_
_entity_poly.entity_id
_entity_poly.type
_entity_poly.pdbx_seq_one_letter_code
_entity_poly.pdbx_strand_id
1 'polypeptide(L)'
;MRSLPEPARRLFLTLCCIREDDLCDYVVGDADDELAVLSEHGLIEIQDGRLSLHPGAVEAGRAMADLVDSRFHVADQLAAIEDQQGRHDRALAFKGEALGLAYAAGDPHEISKQHHDYAVLLGRVDTGSPRVLAHYFASAAIAVRADAPTLGGEIEMLAMFAFAFGLPERMSLNDDICALAEEVEGVRLWDLLERLPQRVPDDLSQLITRAMERAQETMRDWSPLMTAVVLQAEGDVQYAAQLAAELAGLEQNPGAVQVVHVFRRVLAGERGPELLHGLGMLPFGMVSKVLATLRERAGS
;
A
#
# COMPACT_ATOMS: atom_id res chain seq x y z
N MET A 1 -15.43 -19.65 23.35
CA MET A 1 -14.53 -19.20 22.27
C MET A 1 -13.94 -20.30 21.39
N ARG A 2 -13.58 -21.50 21.90
CA ARG A 2 -13.14 -22.62 21.02
C ARG A 2 -14.22 -23.15 20.04
N SER A 3 -15.48 -22.73 20.21
CA SER A 3 -16.62 -23.12 19.37
C SER A 3 -16.93 -22.15 18.22
N LEU A 4 -16.27 -20.98 18.17
CA LEU A 4 -16.52 -20.02 17.10
C LEU A 4 -15.76 -20.44 15.83
N PRO A 5 -16.37 -20.32 14.64
CA PRO A 5 -15.65 -20.34 13.38
C PRO A 5 -14.48 -19.35 13.40
N GLU A 6 -13.38 -19.71 12.75
CA GLU A 6 -12.17 -18.88 12.72
C GLU A 6 -12.44 -17.43 12.25
N PRO A 7 -13.25 -17.18 11.18
CA PRO A 7 -13.57 -15.82 10.75
C PRO A 7 -14.30 -15.01 11.83
N ALA A 8 -15.33 -15.59 12.46
CA ALA A 8 -16.08 -14.94 13.54
C ALA A 8 -15.19 -14.69 14.77
N ARG A 9 -14.29 -15.62 15.10
CA ARG A 9 -13.33 -15.41 16.20
C ARG A 9 -12.40 -14.24 15.91
N ARG A 10 -11.85 -14.14 14.70
CA ARG A 10 -10.97 -13.03 14.30
C ARG A 10 -11.71 -11.71 14.35
N LEU A 11 -12.89 -11.64 13.76
CA LEU A 11 -13.74 -10.46 13.81
C LEU A 11 -14.01 -10.03 15.25
N PHE A 12 -14.39 -10.95 16.12
CA PHE A 12 -14.65 -10.65 17.53
C PHE A 12 -13.44 -10.06 18.25
N LEU A 13 -12.26 -10.66 18.07
CA LEU A 13 -11.03 -10.16 18.69
C LEU A 13 -10.68 -8.75 18.20
N THR A 14 -10.84 -8.50 16.89
CA THR A 14 -10.64 -7.18 16.30
C THR A 14 -11.63 -6.17 16.86
N LEU A 15 -12.92 -6.50 16.92
CA LEU A 15 -13.95 -5.65 17.51
C LEU A 15 -13.62 -5.28 18.97
N CYS A 16 -13.08 -6.21 19.76
CA CYS A 16 -12.68 -5.94 21.15
C CYS A 16 -11.54 -4.92 21.27
N CYS A 17 -10.75 -4.74 20.22
CA CYS A 17 -9.58 -3.86 20.16
C CYS A 17 -9.86 -2.52 19.44
N ILE A 18 -10.99 -2.39 18.74
CA ILE A 18 -11.45 -1.12 18.15
C ILE A 18 -11.94 -0.17 19.26
N ARG A 19 -11.84 1.14 19.03
CA ARG A 19 -12.41 2.15 19.93
C ARG A 19 -13.93 2.14 19.82
N GLU A 20 -14.62 2.35 20.93
CA GLU A 20 -16.09 2.31 20.96
C GLU A 20 -16.75 3.31 19.98
N ASP A 21 -16.16 4.50 19.82
CA ASP A 21 -16.62 5.52 18.86
C ASP A 21 -16.53 5.02 17.39
N ASP A 22 -15.53 4.19 17.09
CA ASP A 22 -15.25 3.71 15.72
C ASP A 22 -16.10 2.47 15.37
N LEU A 23 -16.73 1.80 16.35
CA LEU A 23 -17.59 0.63 16.12
C LEU A 23 -18.86 0.96 15.33
N CYS A 24 -19.36 2.20 15.42
CA CYS A 24 -20.56 2.63 14.71
C CYS A 24 -20.29 2.93 13.22
N ASP A 25 -19.08 3.40 12.91
CA ASP A 25 -18.63 3.65 11.53
C ASP A 25 -18.10 2.38 10.85
N TYR A 26 -17.88 1.33 11.65
CA TYR A 26 -17.48 0.00 11.18
C TYR A 26 -18.69 -0.75 10.59
N VAL A 27 -19.14 -0.29 9.42
CA VAL A 27 -20.12 -1.00 8.61
C VAL A 27 -19.38 -2.06 7.81
N VAL A 28 -19.32 -3.28 8.33
CA VAL A 28 -18.74 -4.41 7.60
C VAL A 28 -19.78 -4.96 6.63
N GLY A 29 -19.87 -4.36 5.44
CA GLY A 29 -20.78 -4.82 4.40
C GLY A 29 -20.55 -6.28 3.95
N ASP A 30 -19.42 -6.88 4.32
CA ASP A 30 -19.04 -8.25 3.97
C ASP A 30 -18.97 -9.22 5.19
N ALA A 31 -19.33 -8.80 6.41
CA ALA A 31 -19.26 -9.68 7.60
C ALA A 31 -20.61 -9.93 8.28
N ASP A 32 -21.71 -9.82 7.53
CA ASP A 32 -23.05 -10.09 8.04
C ASP A 32 -23.15 -11.51 8.64
N ASP A 33 -22.50 -12.49 8.03
CA ASP A 33 -22.49 -13.88 8.49
C ASP A 33 -21.73 -14.04 9.81
N GLU A 34 -20.54 -13.45 9.93
CA GLU A 34 -19.76 -13.49 11.17
C GLU A 34 -20.45 -12.70 12.29
N LEU A 35 -21.03 -11.53 11.99
CA LEU A 35 -21.77 -10.73 12.95
C LEU A 35 -23.01 -11.48 13.47
N ALA A 36 -23.73 -12.19 12.60
CA ALA A 36 -24.83 -13.06 13.00
C ALA A 36 -24.35 -14.16 13.97
N VAL A 37 -23.24 -14.84 13.64
CA VAL A 37 -22.65 -15.85 14.53
C VAL A 37 -22.27 -15.26 15.89
N LEU A 38 -21.66 -14.07 15.93
CA LEU A 38 -21.30 -13.41 17.18
C LEU A 38 -22.52 -12.99 18.02
N SER A 39 -23.59 -12.54 17.36
CA SER A 39 -24.85 -12.19 18.00
C SER A 39 -25.55 -13.44 18.58
N GLU A 40 -25.58 -14.55 17.85
CA GLU A 40 -26.14 -15.83 18.33
C GLU A 40 -25.40 -16.35 19.57
N HIS A 41 -24.11 -16.05 19.68
CA HIS A 41 -23.28 -16.39 20.84
C HIS A 41 -23.36 -15.37 21.99
N GLY A 42 -24.16 -14.31 21.84
CA GLY A 42 -24.34 -13.25 22.85
C GLY A 42 -23.09 -12.42 23.10
N LEU A 43 -22.19 -12.33 22.13
CA LEU A 43 -20.94 -11.58 22.24
C LEU A 43 -21.10 -10.11 21.81
N ILE A 44 -22.05 -9.87 20.90
CA ILE A 44 -22.43 -8.55 20.42
C ILE A 44 -23.95 -8.39 20.43
N GLU A 45 -24.41 -7.15 20.48
CA GLU A 45 -25.77 -6.76 20.15
C GLU A 45 -25.77 -5.71 19.05
N ILE A 46 -26.67 -5.86 18.07
CA ILE A 46 -26.88 -4.89 16.99
C ILE A 46 -28.28 -4.31 17.17
N GLN A 47 -28.37 -3.02 17.51
CA GLN A 47 -29.63 -2.29 17.69
C GLN A 47 -29.59 -1.00 16.87
N ASP A 48 -30.63 -0.76 16.07
CA ASP A 48 -30.74 0.43 15.19
C ASP A 48 -29.49 0.68 14.31
N GLY A 49 -28.88 -0.40 13.83
CA GLY A 49 -27.65 -0.35 13.02
C GLY A 49 -26.37 -0.05 13.81
N ARG A 50 -26.44 0.01 15.15
CA ARG A 50 -25.28 0.21 16.03
C ARG A 50 -24.85 -1.10 16.64
N LEU A 51 -23.56 -1.41 16.51
CA LEU A 51 -22.94 -2.57 17.14
C LEU A 51 -22.46 -2.20 18.55
N SER A 52 -22.74 -3.08 19.51
CA SER A 52 -22.24 -2.99 20.89
C SER A 52 -21.68 -4.34 21.33
N LEU A 53 -20.61 -4.32 22.13
CA LEU A 53 -19.95 -5.52 22.64
C LEU A 53 -20.36 -5.76 24.09
N HIS A 54 -20.57 -7.02 24.46
CA HIS A 54 -20.85 -7.35 25.86
C HIS A 54 -19.60 -7.09 26.73
N PRO A 55 -19.66 -6.31 27.84
CA PRO A 55 -18.48 -5.86 28.57
C PRO A 55 -17.57 -6.99 29.07
N GLY A 56 -18.15 -8.06 29.61
CA GLY A 56 -17.39 -9.24 30.05
C GLY A 56 -16.75 -10.03 28.90
N ALA A 57 -17.26 -9.90 27.67
CA ALA A 57 -16.70 -10.49 26.48
C ALA A 57 -15.52 -9.65 25.96
N VAL A 58 -15.58 -8.32 26.10
CA VAL A 58 -14.48 -7.40 25.70
C VAL A 58 -13.20 -7.68 26.47
N GLU A 59 -13.27 -7.81 27.80
CA GLU A 59 -12.08 -8.07 28.62
C GLU A 59 -11.42 -9.41 28.26
N ALA A 60 -12.24 -10.47 28.14
CA ALA A 60 -11.76 -11.79 27.73
C ALA A 60 -11.22 -11.77 26.29
N GLY A 61 -11.88 -11.04 25.37
CA GLY A 61 -11.46 -10.86 23.99
C GLY A 61 -10.10 -10.17 23.90
N ARG A 62 -9.89 -9.08 24.65
CA ARG A 62 -8.59 -8.37 24.69
C ARG A 62 -7.47 -9.27 25.20
N ALA A 63 -7.70 -9.98 26.31
CA ALA A 63 -6.72 -10.93 26.84
C ALA A 63 -6.36 -12.04 25.84
N MET A 64 -7.31 -12.43 24.99
CA MET A 64 -7.06 -13.41 23.93
C MET A 64 -6.41 -12.80 22.68
N ALA A 65 -6.68 -11.54 22.36
CA ALA A 65 -6.03 -10.81 21.28
C ALA A 65 -4.53 -10.62 21.54
N ASP A 66 -4.13 -10.55 22.82
CA ASP A 66 -2.72 -10.45 23.21
C ASP A 66 -1.92 -11.76 23.00
N LEU A 67 -2.58 -12.87 22.68
CA LEU A 67 -1.90 -14.11 22.30
C LEU A 67 -1.26 -13.96 20.91
N VAL A 68 0.01 -14.35 20.77
CA VAL A 68 0.86 -14.11 19.58
C VAL A 68 0.14 -14.41 18.25
N ASP A 69 -0.47 -15.60 18.10
CA ASP A 69 -1.15 -16.01 16.87
C ASP A 69 -2.37 -15.13 16.53
N SER A 70 -3.06 -14.63 17.54
CA SER A 70 -4.23 -13.76 17.36
C SER A 70 -3.83 -12.30 17.16
N ARG A 71 -2.75 -11.88 17.82
CA ARG A 71 -2.24 -10.51 17.79
C ARG A 71 -1.85 -10.07 16.39
N PHE A 72 -1.23 -10.97 15.62
CA PHE A 72 -0.88 -10.71 14.22
C PHE A 72 -2.13 -10.36 13.40
N HIS A 73 -3.15 -11.20 13.43
CA HIS A 73 -4.37 -11.01 12.66
C HIS A 73 -5.15 -9.77 13.10
N VAL A 74 -5.21 -9.51 14.41
CA VAL A 74 -5.87 -8.32 14.95
C VAL A 74 -5.15 -7.05 14.48
N ALA A 75 -3.82 -6.98 14.58
CA ALA A 75 -3.05 -5.84 14.11
C ALA A 75 -3.21 -5.61 12.60
N ASP A 76 -3.16 -6.67 11.79
CA ASP A 76 -3.35 -6.61 10.34
C ASP A 76 -4.73 -6.05 9.95
N GLN A 77 -5.79 -6.51 10.64
CA GLN A 77 -7.15 -6.01 10.42
C GLN A 77 -7.34 -4.57 10.91
N LEU A 78 -6.81 -4.22 12.09
CA LEU A 78 -6.87 -2.84 12.58
C LEU A 78 -6.17 -1.87 11.62
N ALA A 79 -5.04 -2.27 11.03
CA ALA A 79 -4.37 -1.46 10.02
C ALA A 79 -5.28 -1.16 8.82
N ALA A 80 -5.99 -2.16 8.31
CA ALA A 80 -6.93 -1.98 7.19
C ALA A 80 -8.10 -1.05 7.54
N ILE A 81 -8.65 -1.19 8.76
CA ILE A 81 -9.76 -0.35 9.24
C ILE A 81 -9.32 1.11 9.35
N GLU A 82 -8.17 1.35 9.96
CA GLU A 82 -7.62 2.68 10.13
C GLU A 82 -7.30 3.33 8.76
N ASP A 83 -6.80 2.55 7.79
CA ASP A 83 -6.55 3.04 6.42
C ASP A 83 -7.84 3.44 5.70
N GLN A 84 -8.88 2.61 5.78
CA GLN A 84 -10.20 2.89 5.20
C GLN A 84 -10.84 4.15 5.78
N GLN A 85 -10.59 4.43 7.06
CA GLN A 85 -11.07 5.63 7.74
C GLN A 85 -10.14 6.84 7.56
N GLY A 86 -9.12 6.73 6.70
CA GLY A 86 -8.19 7.82 6.36
C GLY A 86 -7.17 8.15 7.46
N ARG A 87 -7.06 7.30 8.50
CA ARG A 87 -6.15 7.49 9.64
C ARG A 87 -4.84 6.75 9.40
N HIS A 88 -4.14 7.16 8.35
CA HIS A 88 -2.96 6.48 7.81
C HIS A 88 -1.82 6.30 8.82
N ASP A 89 -1.59 7.26 9.73
CA ASP A 89 -0.55 7.13 10.77
C ASP A 89 -0.83 5.95 11.73
N ARG A 90 -2.10 5.77 12.10
CA ARG A 90 -2.51 4.65 12.98
C ARG A 90 -2.48 3.34 12.21
N ALA A 91 -2.91 3.34 10.95
CA ALA A 91 -2.82 2.19 10.06
C ALA A 91 -1.38 1.70 9.95
N LEU A 92 -0.44 2.62 9.73
CA LEU A 92 0.99 2.34 9.63
C LEU A 92 1.55 1.74 10.93
N ALA A 93 1.17 2.26 12.09
CA ALA A 93 1.60 1.72 13.38
C ALA A 93 1.15 0.25 13.58
N PHE A 94 -0.12 -0.05 13.35
CA PHE A 94 -0.63 -1.43 13.44
C PHE A 94 0.00 -2.35 12.40
N LYS A 95 0.23 -1.86 11.18
CA LYS A 95 0.91 -2.67 10.16
C LYS A 95 2.38 -2.95 10.53
N GLY A 96 3.06 -2.00 11.17
CA GLY A 96 4.41 -2.21 11.71
C GLY A 96 4.45 -3.31 12.78
N GLU A 97 3.47 -3.32 13.67
CA GLU A 97 3.30 -4.39 14.66
C GLU A 97 3.03 -5.75 13.99
N ALA A 98 2.11 -5.80 13.03
CA ALA A 98 1.81 -7.02 12.27
C ALA A 98 3.06 -7.55 11.54
N LEU A 99 3.87 -6.66 10.95
CA LEU A 99 5.13 -7.01 10.30
C LEU A 99 6.13 -7.61 11.31
N GLY A 100 6.32 -7.00 12.48
CA GLY A 100 7.18 -7.56 13.53
C GLY A 100 6.71 -8.94 14.01
N LEU A 101 5.40 -9.15 14.13
CA LEU A 101 4.81 -10.45 14.49
C LEU A 101 4.98 -11.49 13.38
N ALA A 102 4.92 -11.09 12.11
CA ALA A 102 5.22 -11.99 10.99
C ALA A 102 6.68 -12.48 11.03
N TYR A 103 7.63 -11.61 11.39
CA TYR A 103 9.03 -12.01 11.61
C TYR A 103 9.17 -13.03 12.75
N ALA A 104 8.43 -12.83 13.85
CA ALA A 104 8.42 -13.77 14.96
C ALA A 104 7.83 -15.14 14.58
N ALA A 105 6.81 -15.17 13.72
CA ALA A 105 6.20 -16.40 13.20
C ALA A 105 7.10 -17.12 12.17
N GLY A 106 7.90 -16.38 11.41
CA GLY A 106 8.99 -16.91 10.59
C GLY A 106 8.57 -17.48 9.22
N ASP A 107 7.35 -17.22 8.74
CA ASP A 107 6.93 -17.57 7.38
C ASP A 107 7.42 -16.50 6.37
N PRO A 108 8.36 -16.83 5.47
CA PRO A 108 8.88 -15.86 4.50
C PRO A 108 7.81 -15.28 3.56
N HIS A 109 6.76 -16.04 3.23
CA HIS A 109 5.73 -15.55 2.33
C HIS A 109 4.89 -14.47 2.98
N GLU A 110 4.47 -14.69 4.23
CA GLU A 110 3.73 -13.68 4.99
C GLU A 110 4.62 -12.46 5.28
N ILE A 111 5.91 -12.66 5.61
CA ILE A 111 6.83 -11.54 5.84
C ILE A 111 7.00 -10.68 4.58
N SER A 112 7.14 -11.29 3.40
CA SER A 112 7.20 -10.56 2.12
C SER A 112 5.93 -9.72 1.93
N LYS A 113 4.75 -10.33 2.06
CA LYS A 113 3.47 -9.63 1.93
C LYS A 113 3.35 -8.46 2.93
N GLN A 114 3.73 -8.65 4.18
CA GLN A 114 3.64 -7.60 5.19
C GLN A 114 4.59 -6.43 4.90
N HIS A 115 5.77 -6.69 4.32
CA HIS A 115 6.64 -5.61 3.82
C HIS A 115 5.98 -4.80 2.70
N HIS A 116 5.34 -5.48 1.74
CA HIS A 116 4.60 -4.82 0.67
C HIS A 116 3.48 -3.92 1.23
N ASP A 117 2.62 -4.47 2.09
CA ASP A 117 1.50 -3.74 2.68
C ASP A 117 1.98 -2.55 3.52
N TYR A 118 3.06 -2.74 4.29
CA TYR A 118 3.67 -1.65 5.05
C TYR A 118 4.22 -0.55 4.13
N ALA A 119 4.87 -0.90 3.02
CA ALA A 119 5.36 0.08 2.04
C ALA A 119 4.20 0.88 1.41
N VAL A 120 3.08 0.22 1.10
CA VAL A 120 1.87 0.88 0.57
C VAL A 120 1.33 1.91 1.56
N LEU A 121 1.14 1.53 2.83
CA LEU A 121 0.65 2.45 3.86
C LEU A 121 1.64 3.58 4.14
N LEU A 122 2.94 3.26 4.22
CA LEU A 122 3.99 4.25 4.41
C LEU A 122 4.01 5.26 3.27
N GLY A 123 3.80 4.82 2.04
CA GLY A 123 3.71 5.68 0.87
C GLY A 123 2.54 6.67 0.90
N ARG A 124 1.51 6.43 1.70
CA ARG A 124 0.41 7.39 1.93
C ARG A 124 0.79 8.53 2.88
N VAL A 125 1.73 8.28 3.80
CA VAL A 125 2.16 9.23 4.84
C VAL A 125 3.45 9.96 4.43
N ASP A 126 4.38 9.24 3.81
CA ASP A 126 5.72 9.69 3.46
C ASP A 126 6.08 9.26 2.03
N THR A 127 5.34 9.82 1.07
CA THR A 127 5.45 9.48 -0.36
C THR A 127 6.87 9.75 -0.90
N GLY A 128 7.47 8.75 -1.54
CA GLY A 128 8.82 8.88 -2.14
C GLY A 128 9.97 8.73 -1.14
N SER A 129 9.68 8.43 0.12
CA SER A 129 10.68 8.19 1.15
C SER A 129 11.57 6.98 0.82
N PRO A 130 12.89 7.03 1.12
CA PRO A 130 13.77 5.86 1.03
C PRO A 130 13.27 4.65 1.81
N ARG A 131 12.46 4.87 2.86
CA ARG A 131 11.86 3.81 3.68
C ARG A 131 10.81 3.01 2.91
N VAL A 132 9.99 3.68 2.09
CA VAL A 132 9.00 3.01 1.20
C VAL A 132 9.73 2.07 0.26
N LEU A 133 10.80 2.58 -0.35
CA LEU A 133 11.63 1.83 -1.26
C LEU A 133 12.30 0.64 -0.57
N ALA A 134 12.85 0.82 0.64
CA ALA A 134 13.46 -0.25 1.40
C ALA A 134 12.49 -1.41 1.65
N HIS A 135 11.23 -1.12 1.96
CA HIS A 135 10.22 -2.17 2.19
C HIS A 135 9.74 -2.84 0.91
N TYR A 136 9.56 -2.13 -0.21
CA TYR A 136 9.33 -2.80 -1.50
C TYR A 136 10.50 -3.70 -1.91
N PHE A 137 11.74 -3.26 -1.66
CA PHE A 137 12.92 -4.10 -1.86
C PHE A 137 12.93 -5.33 -0.97
N ALA A 138 12.63 -5.17 0.31
CA ALA A 138 12.53 -6.27 1.26
C ALA A 138 11.52 -7.31 0.78
N SER A 139 10.31 -6.87 0.41
CA SER A 139 9.28 -7.77 -0.12
C SER A 139 9.77 -8.52 -1.35
N ALA A 140 10.29 -7.81 -2.35
CA ALA A 140 10.77 -8.40 -3.58
C ALA A 140 11.94 -9.37 -3.38
N ALA A 141 12.92 -9.00 -2.55
CA ALA A 141 14.08 -9.85 -2.24
C ALA A 141 13.65 -11.16 -1.55
N ILE A 142 12.73 -11.08 -0.59
CA ILE A 142 12.17 -12.26 0.06
C ILE A 142 11.37 -13.09 -0.93
N ALA A 143 10.53 -12.46 -1.77
CA ALA A 143 9.74 -13.15 -2.79
C ALA A 143 10.62 -13.94 -3.76
N VAL A 144 11.74 -13.36 -4.22
CA VAL A 144 12.69 -14.08 -5.08
C VAL A 144 13.30 -15.29 -4.38
N ARG A 145 13.77 -15.13 -3.13
CA ARG A 145 14.45 -16.22 -2.42
C ARG A 145 13.49 -17.32 -1.93
N ALA A 146 12.27 -16.92 -1.59
CA ALA A 146 11.20 -17.82 -1.15
C ALA A 146 10.42 -18.47 -2.31
N ASP A 147 10.57 -17.98 -3.55
CA ASP A 147 9.75 -18.39 -4.72
C ASP A 147 8.28 -18.04 -4.56
N ALA A 148 8.05 -16.87 -3.97
CA ALA A 148 6.70 -16.42 -3.73
C ALA A 148 6.02 -16.08 -5.07
N PRO A 149 4.74 -16.48 -5.25
CA PRO A 149 3.98 -16.15 -6.45
C PRO A 149 3.74 -14.64 -6.62
N THR A 150 4.02 -13.83 -5.59
CA THR A 150 3.86 -12.38 -5.56
C THR A 150 4.97 -11.63 -6.30
N LEU A 151 6.07 -12.28 -6.71
CA LEU A 151 7.24 -11.62 -7.30
C LEU A 151 6.90 -10.69 -8.48
N GLY A 152 5.98 -11.07 -9.35
CA GLY A 152 5.56 -10.21 -10.46
C GLY A 152 4.95 -8.89 -9.99
N GLY A 153 4.12 -8.93 -8.94
CA GLY A 153 3.55 -7.74 -8.32
C GLY A 153 4.61 -6.86 -7.64
N GLU A 154 5.61 -7.47 -6.99
CA GLU A 154 6.69 -6.70 -6.36
C GLU A 154 7.58 -5.97 -7.37
N ILE A 155 7.86 -6.61 -8.51
CA ILE A 155 8.58 -5.97 -9.63
C ILE A 155 7.78 -4.77 -10.14
N GLU A 156 6.45 -4.91 -10.27
CA GLU A 156 5.58 -3.81 -10.72
C GLU A 156 5.64 -2.63 -9.74
N MET A 157 5.61 -2.88 -8.43
CA MET A 157 5.68 -1.81 -7.44
C MET A 157 7.03 -1.10 -7.43
N LEU A 158 8.13 -1.84 -7.55
CA LEU A 158 9.47 -1.27 -7.73
C LEU A 158 9.55 -0.42 -9.01
N ALA A 159 8.95 -0.90 -10.11
CA ALA A 159 8.89 -0.18 -11.37
C ALA A 159 8.07 1.12 -11.26
N MET A 160 6.93 1.09 -10.55
CA MET A 160 6.12 2.29 -10.30
C MET A 160 6.87 3.31 -9.43
N PHE A 161 7.58 2.85 -8.39
CA PHE A 161 8.43 3.71 -7.59
C PHE A 161 9.56 4.33 -8.44
N ALA A 162 10.26 3.50 -9.22
CA ALA A 162 11.31 3.93 -10.14
C ALA A 162 10.82 4.97 -11.15
N PHE A 163 9.63 4.75 -11.71
CA PHE A 163 9.00 5.69 -12.62
C PHE A 163 8.69 7.03 -11.94
N ALA A 164 8.14 6.99 -10.73
CA ALA A 164 7.70 8.18 -9.99
C ALA A 164 8.85 9.02 -9.43
N PHE A 165 9.82 8.38 -8.78
CA PHE A 165 10.86 9.04 -7.98
C PHE A 165 12.28 8.82 -8.51
N GLY A 166 12.45 7.88 -9.46
CA GLY A 166 13.75 7.35 -9.82
C GLY A 166 14.22 6.27 -8.83
N LEU A 167 15.16 5.44 -9.27
CA LEU A 167 15.94 4.60 -8.37
C LEU A 167 17.33 5.23 -8.19
N PRO A 168 17.92 5.18 -6.98
CA PRO A 168 19.33 5.48 -6.78
C PRO A 168 20.22 4.65 -7.72
N GLU A 169 21.27 5.26 -8.28
CA GLU A 169 22.21 4.61 -9.22
C GLU A 169 22.87 3.33 -8.65
N ARG A 170 22.95 3.21 -7.32
CA ARG A 170 23.46 2.04 -6.62
C ARG A 170 22.49 1.60 -5.55
N MET A 171 21.43 0.98 -6.02
CA MET A 171 20.52 0.23 -5.20
C MET A 171 21.10 -1.17 -5.01
N SER A 172 22.02 -1.35 -4.08
CA SER A 172 22.33 -2.68 -3.57
C SER A 172 21.56 -2.87 -2.27
N LEU A 173 21.35 -4.13 -1.85
CA LEU A 173 21.17 -4.44 -0.43
C LEU A 173 22.47 -4.07 0.28
N ASN A 174 22.71 -2.77 0.40
CA ASN A 174 23.68 -2.21 1.30
C ASN A 174 23.06 -2.28 2.68
N ASP A 175 23.92 -2.17 3.69
CA ASP A 175 23.53 -2.02 5.09
C ASP A 175 22.40 -0.99 5.26
N ASP A 176 22.33 0.04 4.39
CA ASP A 176 21.30 1.07 4.39
C ASP A 176 19.85 0.55 4.13
N ILE A 177 19.63 -0.37 3.18
CA ILE A 177 18.26 -0.86 2.88
C ILE A 177 17.77 -1.75 4.02
N CYS A 178 18.62 -2.64 4.53
CA CYS A 178 18.29 -3.46 5.68
C CYS A 178 18.07 -2.57 6.92
N ALA A 179 18.94 -1.61 7.18
CA ALA A 179 18.79 -0.70 8.31
C ALA A 179 17.48 0.08 8.26
N LEU A 180 17.10 0.63 7.10
CA LEU A 180 15.82 1.34 6.93
C LEU A 180 14.61 0.44 7.16
N ALA A 181 14.65 -0.80 6.66
CA ALA A 181 13.56 -1.74 6.89
C ALA A 181 13.49 -2.22 8.35
N GLU A 182 14.63 -2.35 9.02
CA GLU A 182 14.78 -2.78 10.41
C GLU A 182 14.49 -1.68 11.45
N GLU A 183 14.16 -0.45 11.02
CA GLU A 183 13.61 0.57 11.91
C GLU A 183 12.26 0.16 12.50
N VAL A 184 11.53 -0.75 11.85
CA VAL A 184 10.29 -1.31 12.37
C VAL A 184 10.62 -2.35 13.44
N GLU A 185 10.04 -2.18 14.64
CA GLU A 185 10.27 -3.08 15.76
C GLU A 185 9.96 -4.54 15.39
N GLY A 186 10.90 -5.44 15.69
CA GLY A 186 10.78 -6.88 15.41
C GLY A 186 11.22 -7.31 14.00
N VAL A 187 11.48 -6.38 13.09
CA VAL A 187 12.01 -6.69 11.76
C VAL A 187 13.49 -7.05 11.85
N ARG A 188 13.88 -8.14 11.17
CA ARG A 188 15.26 -8.68 11.10
C ARG A 188 15.55 -9.14 9.67
N LEU A 189 15.51 -8.19 8.74
CA LEU A 189 15.60 -8.46 7.31
C LEU A 189 16.93 -9.10 6.94
N TRP A 190 18.04 -8.60 7.49
CA TRP A 190 19.37 -9.13 7.23
C TRP A 190 19.45 -10.62 7.61
N ASP A 191 19.07 -10.94 8.85
CA ASP A 191 19.08 -12.31 9.37
C ASP A 191 18.15 -13.25 8.58
N LEU A 192 17.02 -12.74 8.07
CA LEU A 192 16.13 -13.52 7.22
C LEU A 192 16.77 -13.81 5.86
N LEU A 193 17.33 -12.80 5.20
CA LEU A 193 17.93 -12.95 3.90
C LEU A 193 19.14 -13.90 3.93
N GLU A 194 19.96 -13.87 4.98
CA GLU A 194 21.07 -14.83 5.17
C GLU A 194 20.61 -16.28 5.30
N ARG A 195 19.43 -16.52 5.89
CA ARG A 195 18.87 -17.87 6.08
C ARG A 195 18.15 -18.40 4.85
N LEU A 196 17.59 -17.52 4.01
CA LEU A 196 16.85 -17.92 2.82
C LEU A 196 17.81 -18.39 1.72
N PRO A 197 17.43 -19.42 0.93
CA PRO A 197 18.30 -19.96 -0.10
C PRO A 197 18.56 -18.92 -1.20
N GLN A 198 19.84 -18.70 -1.50
CA GLN A 198 20.23 -17.94 -2.68
C GLN A 198 20.14 -18.84 -3.92
N ARG A 199 19.02 -18.73 -4.65
CA ARG A 199 18.74 -19.60 -5.81
C ARG A 199 19.54 -19.24 -7.05
N VAL A 200 19.89 -17.96 -7.20
CA VAL A 200 20.65 -17.43 -8.35
C VAL A 200 21.68 -16.42 -7.83
N PRO A 201 22.95 -16.48 -8.28
CA PRO A 201 23.88 -15.37 -8.11
C PRO A 201 23.27 -14.08 -8.68
N ASP A 202 23.43 -12.96 -7.98
CA ASP A 202 22.93 -11.65 -8.41
C ASP A 202 21.39 -11.56 -8.57
N ASP A 203 20.62 -12.34 -7.80
CA ASP A 203 19.16 -12.30 -7.72
C ASP A 203 18.61 -10.87 -7.60
N LEU A 204 19.28 -10.03 -6.80
CA LEU A 204 18.91 -8.64 -6.56
C LEU A 204 19.23 -7.70 -7.72
N SER A 205 20.40 -7.85 -8.34
CA SER A 205 20.77 -7.05 -9.53
C SER A 205 19.83 -7.34 -10.70
N GLN A 206 19.40 -8.60 -10.82
CA GLN A 206 18.39 -9.00 -11.81
C GLN A 206 17.02 -8.42 -11.48
N LEU A 207 16.63 -8.41 -10.19
CA LEU A 207 15.38 -7.79 -9.75
C LEU A 207 15.33 -6.30 -10.14
N ILE A 208 16.42 -5.56 -9.89
CA ILE A 208 16.51 -4.13 -10.23
C ILE A 208 16.46 -3.92 -11.74
N THR A 209 17.22 -4.73 -12.49
CA THR A 209 17.18 -4.69 -13.95
C THR A 209 15.75 -4.86 -14.47
N ARG A 210 15.02 -5.86 -13.97
CA ARG A 210 13.62 -6.12 -14.35
C ARG A 210 12.69 -4.96 -13.96
N ALA A 211 12.84 -4.42 -12.76
CA ALA A 211 12.06 -3.27 -12.31
C ALA A 211 12.33 -2.02 -13.19
N MET A 212 13.59 -1.79 -13.57
CA MET A 212 13.97 -0.67 -14.45
C MET A 212 13.47 -0.85 -15.88
N GLU A 213 13.58 -2.06 -16.45
CA GLU A 213 13.00 -2.39 -17.76
C GLU A 213 11.49 -2.14 -17.76
N ARG A 214 10.81 -2.58 -16.69
CA ARG A 214 9.37 -2.39 -16.52
C ARG A 214 9.00 -0.90 -16.31
N ALA A 215 9.83 -0.13 -15.61
CA ALA A 215 9.64 1.31 -15.46
C ALA A 215 9.78 2.05 -16.80
N GLN A 216 10.72 1.61 -17.65
CA GLN A 216 10.91 2.15 -19.01
C GLN A 216 9.74 1.79 -19.93
N GLU A 217 9.18 0.58 -19.82
CA GLU A 217 7.92 0.21 -20.48
C GLU A 217 6.79 1.13 -20.07
N THR A 218 6.59 1.29 -18.76
CA THR A 218 5.58 2.20 -18.20
C THR A 218 5.77 3.63 -18.75
N MET A 219 7.00 4.13 -18.79
CA MET A 219 7.29 5.43 -19.40
C MET A 219 6.90 5.48 -20.88
N ARG A 220 7.19 4.44 -21.66
CA ARG A 220 6.81 4.38 -23.08
C ARG A 220 5.29 4.36 -23.26
N ASP A 221 4.58 3.61 -22.41
CA ASP A 221 3.13 3.48 -22.48
C ASP A 221 2.41 4.81 -22.19
N TRP A 222 2.91 5.58 -21.22
CA TRP A 222 2.25 6.83 -20.79
C TRP A 222 2.81 8.10 -21.43
N SER A 223 3.96 8.03 -22.11
CA SER A 223 4.59 9.18 -22.77
C SER A 223 3.67 9.92 -23.76
N PRO A 224 2.87 9.24 -24.62
CA PRO A 224 1.97 9.92 -25.55
C PRO A 224 0.94 10.80 -24.85
N LEU A 225 0.27 10.28 -23.81
CA LEU A 225 -0.71 11.02 -23.02
C LEU A 225 -0.06 12.22 -22.32
N MET A 226 1.06 12.01 -21.63
CA MET A 226 1.78 13.10 -20.93
C MET A 226 2.21 14.20 -21.91
N THR A 227 2.70 13.82 -23.09
CA THR A 227 3.09 14.77 -24.14
C THR A 227 1.89 15.57 -24.65
N ALA A 228 0.75 14.92 -24.90
CA ALA A 228 -0.47 15.58 -25.32
C ALA A 228 -0.98 16.60 -24.27
N VAL A 229 -0.93 16.23 -22.98
CA VAL A 229 -1.27 17.13 -21.87
C VAL A 229 -0.35 18.36 -21.85
N VAL A 230 0.97 18.16 -22.00
CA VAL A 230 1.94 19.28 -22.05
C VAL A 230 1.65 20.21 -23.24
N LEU A 231 1.52 19.66 -24.45
CA LEU A 231 1.28 20.46 -25.66
C LEU A 231 -0.01 21.28 -25.56
N GLN A 232 -1.11 20.67 -25.11
CA GLN A 232 -2.37 21.39 -24.96
C GLN A 232 -2.30 22.44 -23.84
N ALA A 233 -1.61 22.15 -22.73
CA ALA A 233 -1.39 23.10 -21.64
C ALA A 233 -0.53 24.32 -22.07
N GLU A 234 0.25 24.20 -23.15
CA GLU A 234 1.01 25.28 -23.78
C GLU A 234 0.23 26.03 -24.86
N GLY A 235 -1.01 25.62 -25.15
CA GLY A 235 -1.90 26.25 -26.12
C GLY A 235 -1.94 25.57 -27.50
N ASP A 236 -1.29 24.42 -27.68
CA ASP A 236 -1.47 23.62 -28.89
C ASP A 236 -2.83 22.91 -28.86
N VAL A 237 -3.78 23.46 -29.62
CA VAL A 237 -5.15 22.95 -29.69
C VAL A 237 -5.36 21.91 -30.79
N GLN A 238 -4.33 21.55 -31.56
CA GLN A 238 -4.45 20.64 -32.71
C GLN A 238 -5.04 19.28 -32.32
N TYR A 239 -4.75 18.80 -31.10
CA TYR A 239 -5.16 17.49 -30.60
C TYR A 239 -6.15 17.55 -29.42
N ALA A 240 -6.75 18.73 -29.15
CA ALA A 240 -7.57 18.92 -27.95
C ALA A 240 -8.78 17.99 -27.86
N ALA A 241 -9.45 17.72 -28.99
CA ALA A 241 -10.59 16.80 -29.04
C ALA A 241 -10.17 15.34 -28.80
N GLN A 242 -8.99 14.94 -29.30
CA GLN A 242 -8.45 13.59 -29.09
C GLN A 242 -8.05 13.38 -27.63
N LEU A 243 -7.35 14.35 -27.03
CA LEU A 243 -6.98 14.27 -25.61
C LEU A 243 -8.22 14.22 -24.72
N ALA A 244 -9.25 15.02 -25.00
CA ALA A 244 -10.50 14.98 -24.25
C ALA A 244 -11.17 13.60 -24.30
N ALA A 245 -11.19 12.95 -25.47
CA ALA A 245 -11.73 11.62 -25.64
C ALA A 245 -10.89 10.55 -24.90
N GLU A 246 -9.57 10.66 -24.94
CA GLU A 246 -8.65 9.76 -24.23
C GLU A 246 -8.83 9.86 -22.71
N LEU A 247 -8.90 11.08 -22.16
CA LEU A 247 -9.17 11.32 -20.75
C LEU A 247 -10.55 10.79 -20.32
N ALA A 248 -11.58 10.96 -21.15
CA ALA A 248 -12.91 10.42 -20.88
C ALA A 248 -12.95 8.88 -20.90
N GLY A 249 -12.12 8.26 -21.75
CA GLY A 249 -11.92 6.81 -21.76
C GLY A 249 -11.21 6.31 -20.51
N LEU A 250 -10.15 7.00 -20.08
CA LEU A 250 -9.43 6.67 -18.84
C LEU A 250 -10.31 6.81 -17.59
N GLU A 251 -11.20 7.79 -17.55
CA GLU A 251 -12.12 8.01 -16.43
C GLU A 251 -13.08 6.84 -16.18
N GLN A 252 -13.27 5.94 -17.16
CA GLN A 252 -14.04 4.71 -16.97
C GLN A 252 -13.32 3.68 -16.09
N ASN A 253 -12.01 3.84 -15.88
CA ASN A 253 -11.24 3.04 -14.95
C ASN A 253 -11.21 3.76 -13.58
N PRO A 254 -11.80 3.18 -12.51
CA PRO A 254 -11.80 3.77 -11.19
C PRO A 254 -10.42 4.19 -10.68
N GLY A 255 -9.37 3.42 -11.03
CA GLY A 255 -7.99 3.71 -10.64
C GLY A 255 -7.37 4.92 -11.36
N ALA A 256 -7.97 5.39 -12.46
CA ALA A 256 -7.47 6.51 -13.25
C ALA A 256 -8.27 7.82 -13.07
N VAL A 257 -9.41 7.78 -12.35
CA VAL A 257 -10.25 8.96 -12.12
C VAL A 257 -9.46 10.13 -11.51
N GLN A 258 -8.63 9.86 -10.51
CA GLN A 258 -7.82 10.89 -9.86
C GLN A 258 -6.82 11.54 -10.81
N VAL A 259 -6.09 10.77 -11.61
CA VAL A 259 -5.09 11.33 -12.55
C VAL A 259 -5.77 12.13 -13.65
N VAL A 260 -6.93 11.69 -14.15
CA VAL A 260 -7.73 12.43 -15.14
C VAL A 260 -8.19 13.77 -14.58
N HIS A 261 -8.67 13.79 -13.33
CA HIS A 261 -9.08 15.03 -12.67
C HIS A 261 -7.91 16.02 -12.54
N VAL A 262 -6.73 15.53 -12.13
CA VAL A 262 -5.54 16.37 -12.02
C VAL A 262 -5.07 16.87 -13.38
N PHE A 263 -5.07 16.05 -14.43
CA PHE A 263 -4.73 16.52 -15.77
C PHE A 263 -5.67 17.60 -16.28
N ARG A 264 -6.98 17.52 -15.99
CA ARG A 264 -7.92 18.60 -16.33
C ARG A 264 -7.59 19.90 -15.60
N ARG A 265 -7.18 19.85 -14.33
CA ARG A 265 -6.69 21.01 -13.58
C ARG A 265 -5.42 21.60 -14.17
N VAL A 266 -4.47 20.75 -14.59
CA VAL A 266 -3.28 21.18 -15.34
C VAL A 266 -3.69 21.87 -16.65
N LEU A 267 -4.61 21.30 -17.43
CA LEU A 267 -5.10 21.93 -18.66
C LEU A 267 -5.83 23.27 -18.39
N ALA A 268 -6.43 23.45 -17.22
CA ALA A 268 -7.04 24.69 -16.76
C ALA A 268 -6.03 25.74 -16.27
N GLY A 269 -4.73 25.41 -16.23
CA GLY A 269 -3.66 26.34 -15.88
C GLY A 269 -3.06 26.16 -14.48
N GLU A 270 -3.54 25.19 -13.69
CA GLU A 270 -2.98 24.93 -12.36
C GLU A 270 -1.59 24.27 -12.46
N ARG A 271 -0.64 24.70 -11.61
CA ARG A 271 0.77 24.23 -11.66
C ARG A 271 1.36 23.93 -10.27
N GLY A 272 0.59 24.12 -9.21
CA GLY A 272 1.12 24.04 -7.85
C GLY A 272 1.36 22.60 -7.36
N PRO A 273 2.21 22.44 -6.33
CA PRO A 273 2.55 21.13 -5.76
C PRO A 273 1.35 20.39 -5.16
N GLU A 274 0.28 21.10 -4.80
CA GLU A 274 -0.98 20.53 -4.30
C GLU A 274 -1.66 19.57 -5.29
N LEU A 275 -1.31 19.65 -6.58
CA LEU A 275 -1.78 18.71 -7.60
C LEU A 275 -1.26 17.28 -7.40
N LEU A 276 -0.21 17.11 -6.60
CA LEU A 276 0.39 15.81 -6.30
C LEU A 276 -0.18 15.16 -5.03
N HIS A 277 -0.92 15.91 -4.21
CA HIS A 277 -1.41 15.42 -2.92
C HIS A 277 -2.41 14.27 -3.09
N GLY A 278 -2.18 13.19 -2.34
CA GLY A 278 -3.05 12.01 -2.32
C GLY A 278 -3.01 11.14 -3.57
N LEU A 279 -2.14 11.43 -4.54
CA LEU A 279 -1.96 10.60 -5.72
C LEU A 279 -1.18 9.32 -5.39
N GLY A 280 -1.65 8.18 -5.93
CA GLY A 280 -0.86 6.96 -5.96
C GLY A 280 0.39 7.10 -6.83
N MET A 281 1.35 6.18 -6.69
CA MET A 281 2.69 6.31 -7.31
C MET A 281 2.67 6.57 -8.82
N LEU A 282 1.88 5.80 -9.58
CA LEU A 282 1.80 5.98 -11.04
C LEU A 282 1.20 7.35 -11.42
N PRO A 283 -0.01 7.74 -10.96
CA PRO A 283 -0.52 9.10 -11.11
C PRO A 283 0.45 10.20 -10.68
N PHE A 284 1.10 10.03 -9.53
CA PHE A 284 2.09 10.97 -9.01
C PHE A 284 3.24 11.16 -10.00
N GLY A 285 3.82 10.06 -10.49
CA GLY A 285 4.92 10.09 -11.46
C GLY A 285 4.54 10.77 -12.76
N MET A 286 3.33 10.47 -13.27
CA MET A 286 2.82 11.05 -14.50
C MET A 286 2.65 12.58 -14.37
N VAL A 287 1.94 13.03 -13.34
CA VAL A 287 1.67 14.45 -13.10
C VAL A 287 2.97 15.20 -12.80
N SER A 288 3.87 14.62 -11.99
CA SER A 288 5.16 15.23 -11.67
C SER A 288 6.01 15.50 -12.92
N LYS A 289 6.06 14.55 -13.87
CA LYS A 289 6.80 14.72 -15.13
C LYS A 289 6.16 15.76 -16.04
N VAL A 290 4.83 15.81 -16.12
CA VAL A 290 4.10 16.86 -16.86
C VAL A 290 4.42 18.24 -16.28
N LEU A 291 4.32 18.40 -14.96
CA LEU A 291 4.61 19.67 -14.28
C LEU A 291 6.09 20.06 -14.37
N ALA A 292 7.02 19.10 -14.35
CA ALA A 292 8.44 19.36 -14.58
C ALA A 292 8.69 19.89 -16.00
N THR A 293 8.15 19.21 -17.01
CA THR A 293 8.28 19.61 -18.42
C THR A 293 7.73 21.01 -18.67
N LEU A 294 6.55 21.32 -18.13
CA LEU A 294 5.94 22.65 -18.26
C LEU A 294 6.78 23.75 -17.58
N ARG A 295 7.43 23.45 -16.46
CA ARG A 295 8.33 24.41 -15.78
C ARG A 295 9.61 24.67 -16.57
N GLU A 296 10.22 23.62 -17.12
CA GLU A 296 11.43 23.73 -17.94
C GLU A 296 11.19 24.59 -19.19
N ARG A 297 10.04 24.41 -19.84
CA ARG A 297 9.66 25.17 -21.04
C ARG A 297 9.26 26.61 -20.75
N ALA A 298 8.63 26.89 -19.61
CA ALA A 298 8.29 28.25 -19.20
C ALA A 298 9.51 29.11 -18.81
N GLY A 299 10.62 28.47 -18.44
CA GLY A 299 11.90 29.12 -18.11
C GLY A 299 12.90 29.22 -19.27
N SER A 300 12.57 28.66 -20.44
CA SER A 300 13.38 28.68 -21.67
C SER A 300 12.93 29.79 -22.61
#